data_AF-A0A3R9MIU0-F1
#
_entry.id   AF-A0A3R9MIU0-F1
#
_cell.length_a   1.000
_cell.length_b   1.000
_cell.length_c   1.000
_cell.angle_alpha   90.00
_cell.angle_beta   90.00
_cell.angle_gamma   90.00
#
_symmetry.space_group_name_H-M   'P 1'
#
loop_
_entity.id
_entity.type
_entity.pdbx_description
1 polymer ?
#
loop_
_entity_poly.entity_id
_entity_poly.type
_entity_poly.pdbx_seq_one_letter_code
_entity_poly.pdbx_strand_id
1 'polypeptide(L)'
;MNLFVDPNSKRGHTIRKELDNALLERISVYEDGLLVRENPDLPARRFAWRNLTAAFGYKVDVYTTDEICLDLFWADAPRLTLSESTPQWLAVLTELQKQVPTVPPSWYADISVPAFETKLTLLFEKDGLSLPEAELLYYASKG
;
A
#
# COMPACT_ATOMS: atom_id res chain seq x y z
N MET A 1 4.03 -35.35 8.12
CA MET A 1 5.07 -35.22 9.15
C MET A 1 5.06 -33.78 9.62
N ASN A 2 4.49 -33.49 10.80
CA ASN A 2 4.44 -32.12 11.31
C ASN A 2 5.78 -31.77 11.96
N LEU A 3 6.58 -30.98 11.25
CA LEU A 3 7.87 -30.52 11.75
C LEU A 3 7.65 -29.21 12.55
N PHE A 4 7.39 -29.34 13.85
CA PHE A 4 7.46 -28.19 14.74
C PHE A 4 8.93 -27.81 14.95
N VAL A 5 9.30 -26.58 14.61
CA VAL A 5 10.66 -26.04 14.79
C VAL A 5 10.64 -25.12 16.00
N ASP A 6 11.58 -25.33 16.93
CA ASP A 6 11.79 -24.41 18.06
C ASP A 6 12.23 -23.03 17.52
N PRO A 7 11.48 -21.94 17.79
CA PRO A 7 11.77 -20.61 17.30
C PRO A 7 13.12 -20.05 17.79
N ASN A 8 13.63 -20.52 18.94
CA ASN A 8 14.92 -20.08 19.50
C ASN A 8 16.10 -20.95 19.04
N SER A 9 15.84 -21.99 18.26
CA SER A 9 16.91 -22.77 17.64
C SER A 9 17.55 -22.00 16.49
N LYS A 10 18.79 -22.35 16.12
CA LYS A 10 19.46 -21.81 14.91
C LYS A 10 18.58 -21.95 13.66
N ARG A 11 17.84 -23.06 13.55
CA ARG A 11 16.90 -23.32 12.45
C ARG A 11 15.67 -22.42 12.53
N GLY A 12 15.12 -22.21 13.72
CA GLY A 12 14.02 -21.27 13.96
C GLY A 12 14.37 -19.84 13.56
N HIS A 13 15.53 -19.35 13.99
CA HIS A 13 16.03 -18.02 13.59
C HIS A 13 16.24 -17.90 12.08
N THR A 14 16.72 -18.96 11.42
CA THR A 14 16.93 -18.96 9.96
C THR A 14 15.59 -18.86 9.22
N ILE A 15 14.61 -19.68 9.58
CA ILE A 15 13.27 -19.64 9.00
C ILE A 15 12.60 -18.28 9.24
N ARG A 16 12.73 -17.71 10.44
CA ARG A 16 12.21 -16.38 10.76
C ARG A 16 12.81 -15.33 9.83
N LYS A 17 14.14 -15.32 9.69
CA LYS A 17 14.86 -14.40 8.81
C LYS A 17 14.45 -14.55 7.34
N GLU A 18 14.24 -15.78 6.87
CA GLU A 18 13.79 -16.05 5.50
C GLU A 18 12.36 -15.55 5.26
N LEU A 19 11.46 -15.74 6.23
CA LEU A 19 10.10 -15.20 6.18
C LEU A 19 10.09 -13.67 6.22
N ASP A 20 10.90 -13.06 7.09
CA ASP A 20 11.05 -11.61 7.18
C ASP A 20 11.61 -11.04 5.85
N ASN A 21 12.63 -11.67 5.27
CA ASN A 21 13.15 -11.29 3.96
C ASN A 21 12.11 -11.45 2.84
N ALA A 22 11.37 -12.56 2.82
CA ALA A 22 10.30 -12.79 1.85
C ALA A 22 9.18 -11.74 1.98
N LEU A 23 8.87 -11.29 3.21
CA LEU A 23 7.94 -10.18 3.45
C LEU A 23 8.49 -8.85 2.91
N LEU A 24 9.78 -8.56 3.12
CA LEU A 24 10.45 -7.34 2.63
C LEU A 24 10.48 -7.25 1.09
N GLU A 25 10.52 -8.39 0.40
CA GLU A 25 10.53 -8.49 -1.06
C GLU A 25 9.14 -8.43 -1.71
N ARG A 26 8.06 -8.37 -0.91
CA ARG A 26 6.68 -8.35 -1.45
C ARG A 26 6.38 -7.11 -2.28
N ILE A 27 7.03 -6.00 -1.97
CA ILE A 27 6.89 -4.76 -2.73
C ILE A 27 8.30 -4.29 -3.06
N SER A 28 8.50 -3.84 -4.29
CA SER A 28 9.74 -3.18 -4.69
C SER A 28 9.39 -1.99 -5.56
N VAL A 29 10.03 -0.86 -5.27
CA VAL A 29 9.82 0.38 -5.99
C VAL A 29 10.92 0.53 -7.04
N TYR A 30 10.55 0.99 -8.24
CA TYR A 30 11.49 1.37 -9.30
C TYR A 30 11.05 2.68 -9.95
N GLU A 31 11.90 3.26 -10.80
CA GLU A 31 11.72 4.61 -11.35
C GLU A 31 10.31 4.88 -11.91
N ASP A 32 9.76 3.95 -12.69
CA ASP A 32 8.47 4.12 -13.37
C ASP A 32 7.30 3.35 -12.73
N GLY A 33 7.49 2.71 -11.57
CA GLY A 33 6.40 1.94 -10.98
C GLY A 33 6.69 1.14 -9.71
N LEU A 34 5.77 0.23 -9.43
CA LEU A 34 5.82 -0.74 -8.35
C LEU A 34 5.84 -2.17 -8.89
N LEU A 35 6.62 -3.04 -8.25
CA LEU A 35 6.53 -4.48 -8.38
C LEU A 35 5.90 -5.04 -7.12
N VAL A 36 4.86 -5.85 -7.27
CA VAL A 36 4.21 -6.53 -6.14
C VAL A 36 4.27 -8.04 -6.35
N ARG A 37 4.79 -8.74 -5.34
CA ARG A 37 4.91 -10.19 -5.30
C ARG A 37 4.05 -10.72 -4.16
N GLU A 38 2.87 -11.20 -4.52
CA GLU A 38 1.93 -11.83 -3.58
C GLU A 38 2.27 -13.31 -3.34
N ASN A 39 2.74 -13.99 -4.40
CA ASN A 39 3.15 -15.38 -4.37
C ASN A 39 4.58 -15.49 -4.93
N PRO A 40 5.55 -16.06 -4.19
CA PRO A 40 6.93 -16.21 -4.66
C PRO A 40 7.05 -17.09 -5.92
N ASP A 41 6.13 -18.03 -6.11
CA ASP A 41 6.13 -18.96 -7.25
C ASP A 41 5.55 -18.33 -8.53
N LEU A 42 4.96 -17.12 -8.44
CA LEU A 42 4.41 -16.40 -9.57
C LEU A 42 5.26 -15.17 -9.93
N PRO A 43 5.25 -14.74 -11.21
CA PRO A 43 5.84 -13.47 -11.59
C PRO A 43 5.23 -12.30 -10.79
N ALA A 44 6.08 -11.35 -10.41
CA ALA A 44 5.61 -10.12 -9.76
C ALA A 44 4.71 -9.32 -10.71
N ARG A 45 3.61 -8.78 -10.18
CA ARG A 45 2.73 -7.86 -10.91
C ARG A 45 3.41 -6.50 -11.00
N ARG A 46 3.33 -5.87 -12.17
CA ARG A 46 3.86 -4.53 -12.41
C ARG A 46 2.73 -3.51 -12.39
N PHE A 47 2.96 -2.40 -11.70
CA PHE A 47 2.07 -1.24 -11.68
C PHE A 47 2.88 -0.03 -12.15
N ALA A 48 2.53 0.52 -13.31
CA ALA A 48 3.23 1.68 -13.87
C ALA A 48 2.59 2.98 -13.39
N TRP A 49 3.38 3.93 -12.89
CA TRP A 49 2.87 5.20 -12.36
C TRP A 49 2.07 6.01 -13.39
N ARG A 50 2.49 6.00 -14.66
CA ARG A 50 1.78 6.66 -15.77
C ARG A 50 0.32 6.18 -15.96
N ASN A 51 -0.01 4.98 -15.48
CA ASN A 51 -1.34 4.40 -15.56
C ASN A 51 -2.17 4.64 -14.30
N LEU A 52 -1.60 5.27 -13.27
CA LEU A 52 -2.31 5.59 -12.03
C LEU A 52 -3.48 6.54 -12.37
N THR A 53 -4.66 6.20 -11.90
CA THR A 53 -5.88 6.97 -12.14
C THR A 53 -6.37 7.67 -10.89
N ALA A 54 -6.19 7.05 -9.71
CA ALA A 54 -6.51 7.67 -8.44
C ALA A 54 -5.65 7.14 -7.30
N ALA A 55 -5.49 7.97 -6.28
CA ALA A 55 -4.88 7.61 -5.01
C ALA A 55 -5.72 8.15 -3.84
N PHE A 56 -5.99 7.29 -2.86
CA PHE A 56 -6.76 7.63 -1.68
C PHE A 56 -5.95 7.34 -0.43
N GLY A 57 -5.86 8.32 0.47
CA GLY A 57 -5.26 8.19 1.78
C GLY A 57 -6.34 8.08 2.83
N TYR A 58 -6.22 7.17 3.77
CA TYR A 58 -7.18 7.04 4.86
C TYR A 58 -6.56 6.43 6.09
N LYS A 59 -7.26 6.56 7.21
CA LYS A 59 -6.87 5.98 8.48
C LYS A 59 -7.91 4.94 8.91
N VAL A 60 -7.43 3.77 9.32
CA VAL A 60 -8.27 2.69 9.87
C VAL A 60 -7.94 2.52 11.35
N ASP A 61 -8.98 2.36 12.17
CA ASP A 61 -8.83 1.97 13.56
C ASP A 61 -8.52 0.46 13.66
N VAL A 62 -7.35 0.13 14.21
CA VAL A 62 -6.91 -1.24 14.51
C VAL A 62 -6.92 -1.43 16.04
N TYR A 63 -8.13 -1.47 16.61
CA TYR A 63 -8.45 -1.68 18.03
C TYR A 63 -7.92 -0.61 18.99
N THR A 64 -6.60 -0.55 19.17
CA THR A 64 -5.91 0.34 20.12
C THR A 64 -4.96 1.30 19.43
N THR A 65 -4.73 1.10 18.14
CA THR A 65 -3.82 1.90 17.32
C THR A 65 -4.50 2.24 16.01
N ASP A 66 -4.21 3.41 15.49
CA ASP A 66 -4.60 3.76 14.13
C ASP A 66 -3.52 3.30 13.14
N GLU A 67 -3.92 2.92 11.93
CA GLU A 67 -3.03 2.61 10.82
C GLU A 67 -3.38 3.48 9.61
N ILE A 68 -2.36 4.14 9.06
CA ILE A 68 -2.53 4.90 7.80
C ILE A 68 -2.43 3.94 6.62
N CYS A 69 -3.39 4.06 5.73
CA CYS A 69 -3.55 3.28 4.51
C CYS A 69 -3.52 4.17 3.27
N LEU A 70 -3.06 3.58 2.18
CA LEU A 70 -3.04 4.16 0.85
C LEU A 70 -3.63 3.14 -0.12
N ASP A 71 -4.74 3.52 -0.75
CA ASP A 71 -5.30 2.80 -1.88
C ASP A 71 -4.85 3.46 -3.18
N LEU A 72 -4.33 2.64 -4.09
CA LEU A 72 -3.90 3.05 -5.43
C LEU A 72 -4.72 2.31 -6.48
N PHE A 73 -5.19 3.07 -7.48
CA PHE A 73 -6.01 2.57 -8.58
C PHE A 73 -5.33 2.86 -9.91
N TRP A 74 -5.34 1.86 -10.79
CA TRP A 74 -4.86 1.96 -12.17
C TRP A 74 -5.96 1.56 -13.12
N ALA A 75 -5.93 2.09 -14.35
CA ALA A 75 -6.94 1.80 -15.37
C ALA A 75 -7.06 0.31 -15.71
N ASP A 76 -5.96 -0.45 -15.60
CA ASP A 76 -5.83 -1.82 -16.07
C ASP A 76 -5.40 -2.82 -14.97
N ALA A 77 -5.45 -2.42 -13.70
CA ALA A 77 -5.00 -3.25 -12.60
C ALA A 77 -5.97 -3.21 -11.42
N PRO A 78 -6.04 -4.30 -10.61
CA PRO A 78 -6.80 -4.27 -9.38
C PRO A 78 -6.23 -3.22 -8.42
N ARG A 79 -7.08 -2.75 -7.51
CA ARG A 79 -6.68 -1.88 -6.41
C ARG A 79 -5.50 -2.48 -5.65
N LEU A 80 -4.49 -1.66 -5.39
CA LEU A 80 -3.41 -1.98 -4.46
C LEU A 80 -3.62 -1.20 -3.17
N THR A 81 -3.86 -1.94 -2.07
CA THR A 81 -3.95 -1.37 -0.73
C THR A 81 -2.62 -1.56 -0.02
N LEU A 82 -2.06 -0.46 0.47
CA LEU A 82 -0.82 -0.40 1.24
C LEU A 82 -1.09 0.27 2.58
N SER A 83 -0.24 0.02 3.56
CA SER A 83 -0.32 0.64 4.88
C SER A 83 1.05 0.96 5.44
N GLU A 84 1.11 1.68 6.56
CA GLU A 84 2.36 1.97 7.28
C GLU A 84 3.15 0.70 7.66
N SER A 85 2.44 -0.41 7.90
CA SER A 85 3.07 -1.71 8.17
C SER A 85 3.66 -2.37 6.93
N THR A 86 3.42 -1.83 5.74
CA THR A 86 3.92 -2.38 4.49
C THR A 86 5.41 -2.13 4.36
N PRO A 87 6.22 -3.18 4.11
CA PRO A 87 7.63 -3.00 3.80
C PRO A 87 7.85 -2.00 2.66
N GLN A 88 8.87 -1.16 2.81
CA GLN A 88 9.18 -0.09 1.85
C GLN A 88 8.12 1.01 1.73
N TRP A 89 7.20 1.13 2.71
CA TRP A 89 6.19 2.20 2.77
C TRP A 89 6.74 3.59 2.42
N LEU A 90 7.79 4.05 3.11
CA LEU A 90 8.38 5.37 2.86
C LEU A 90 8.93 5.52 1.44
N ALA A 91 9.47 4.45 0.85
CA ALA A 91 9.96 4.47 -0.53
C ALA A 91 8.79 4.60 -1.52
N VAL A 92 7.67 3.91 -1.27
CA VAL A 92 6.45 4.06 -2.06
C VAL A 92 5.91 5.49 -1.98
N LEU A 93 5.82 6.07 -0.78
CA LEU A 93 5.37 7.46 -0.62
C LEU A 93 6.28 8.45 -1.35
N THR A 94 7.59 8.24 -1.25
CA THR A 94 8.60 9.09 -1.93
C THR A 94 8.42 9.05 -3.44
N GLU A 95 8.25 7.87 -4.04
CA GLU A 95 8.02 7.77 -5.49
C GLU A 95 6.63 8.24 -5.91
N LEU A 96 5.59 7.99 -5.12
CA LEU A 96 4.26 8.55 -5.38
C LEU A 96 4.33 10.08 -5.48
N GLN A 97 5.01 10.74 -4.55
CA GLN A 97 5.16 12.20 -4.56
C GLN A 97 5.95 12.69 -5.78
N LYS A 98 7.01 11.98 -6.18
CA LYS A 98 7.80 12.33 -7.38
C LYS A 98 6.97 12.25 -8.65
N GLN A 99 6.15 11.21 -8.76
CA GLN A 99 5.36 10.89 -9.95
C GLN A 99 4.05 11.67 -10.00
N VAL A 100 3.52 12.04 -8.84
CA VAL A 100 2.29 12.79 -8.67
C VAL A 100 2.52 13.96 -7.71
N PRO A 101 3.18 15.05 -8.17
CA PRO A 101 3.55 16.18 -7.30
C PRO A 101 2.38 16.92 -6.65
N THR A 102 1.15 16.69 -7.13
CA THR A 102 -0.07 17.24 -6.52
C THR A 102 -0.43 16.56 -5.21
N VAL A 103 0.08 15.35 -4.94
CA VAL A 103 -0.08 14.67 -3.65
C VAL A 103 0.74 15.41 -2.59
N PRO A 104 0.12 15.95 -1.52
CA PRO A 104 0.86 16.69 -0.50
C PRO A 104 1.86 15.78 0.24
N PRO A 105 3.13 16.16 0.44
CA PRO A 105 4.12 15.31 1.11
C PRO A 105 3.72 14.87 2.52
N SER A 106 2.93 15.68 3.23
CA SER A 106 2.50 15.45 4.60
C SER A 106 1.05 14.98 4.71
N TRP A 107 0.43 14.49 3.62
CA TRP A 107 -0.98 14.09 3.62
C TRP A 107 -1.32 13.10 4.74
N TYR A 108 -0.39 12.20 5.06
CA TYR A 108 -0.53 11.21 6.13
C TYR A 108 -0.61 11.87 7.52
N ALA A 109 0.10 12.98 7.74
CA ALA A 109 -0.02 13.75 8.99
C ALA A 109 -1.40 14.42 9.07
N ASP A 110 -1.93 14.93 7.96
CA ASP A 110 -3.21 15.63 7.91
C ASP A 110 -4.42 14.72 8.13
N ILE A 111 -4.27 13.42 7.84
CA ILE A 111 -5.31 12.41 8.13
C ILE A 111 -5.15 11.74 9.49
N SER A 112 -4.01 11.93 10.15
CA SER A 112 -3.77 11.38 11.49
C SER A 112 -4.59 12.09 12.58
N VAL A 113 -5.12 13.28 12.28
CA VAL A 113 -5.87 14.16 13.18
C VAL A 113 -7.28 14.45 12.63
N PRO A 114 -8.35 14.28 13.43
CA PRO A 114 -8.38 13.81 14.82
C PRO A 114 -8.16 12.29 14.95
N ALA A 115 -7.83 11.83 16.16
CA ALA A 115 -7.73 10.40 16.45
C ALA A 115 -9.10 9.71 16.37
N PHE A 116 -9.14 8.44 15.94
CA PHE A 116 -10.34 7.59 15.89
C PHE A 116 -11.48 8.05 14.95
N GLU A 117 -11.19 8.87 13.95
CA GLU A 117 -12.13 9.21 12.87
C GLU A 117 -11.58 8.71 11.53
N THR A 118 -12.33 7.85 10.84
CA THR A 118 -11.97 7.41 9.49
C THR A 118 -12.11 8.57 8.53
N LYS A 119 -10.98 9.08 8.05
CA LYS A 119 -10.92 10.19 7.09
C LYS A 119 -10.44 9.70 5.73
N LEU A 120 -11.36 9.36 4.86
CA LEU A 120 -11.05 9.10 3.45
C LEU A 120 -10.69 10.41 2.76
N THR A 121 -9.50 10.46 2.17
CA THR A 121 -8.96 11.65 1.51
C THR A 121 -8.57 11.29 0.09
N LEU A 122 -9.14 12.01 -0.89
CA LEU A 122 -8.69 11.92 -2.28
C LEU A 122 -7.37 12.67 -2.42
N LEU A 123 -6.28 11.95 -2.65
CA LEU A 123 -4.93 12.53 -2.78
C LEU A 123 -4.64 12.92 -4.23
N PHE A 124 -5.16 12.13 -5.16
CA PHE A 124 -5.00 12.33 -6.59
C PHE A 124 -6.15 11.67 -7.34
N GLU A 125 -6.60 12.35 -8.39
CA GLU A 125 -7.53 11.83 -9.38
C GLU A 125 -7.17 12.43 -10.74
N LYS A 126 -7.15 11.60 -11.77
CA LYS A 126 -6.60 11.96 -13.08
C LYS A 126 -7.52 12.86 -13.91
N ASP A 127 -8.84 12.66 -13.79
CA ASP A 127 -9.84 13.32 -14.63
C ASP A 127 -10.52 14.52 -13.91
N GLY A 128 -10.10 14.81 -12.68
CA GLY A 128 -10.57 15.94 -11.89
C GLY A 128 -11.89 15.69 -11.16
N LEU A 129 -12.23 14.43 -10.88
CA LEU A 129 -13.42 14.08 -10.12
C LEU A 129 -13.32 14.59 -8.67
N SER A 130 -14.47 14.95 -8.10
CA SER A 130 -14.57 15.24 -6.66
C SER A 130 -14.46 13.96 -5.84
N LEU A 131 -14.17 14.09 -4.53
CA LEU A 131 -14.09 12.94 -3.62
C LEU A 131 -15.35 12.03 -3.68
N PRO A 132 -16.59 12.55 -3.61
CA PRO A 132 -17.79 11.69 -3.68
C PRO A 132 -17.93 10.95 -5.03
N GLU A 133 -17.58 11.61 -6.14
CA GLU A 133 -17.64 11.01 -7.48
C GLU A 133 -16.57 9.92 -7.65
N ALA A 134 -15.34 10.22 -7.22
CA ALA A 134 -14.23 9.29 -7.28
C ALA A 134 -14.47 8.08 -6.35
N GLU A 135 -14.96 8.31 -5.14
CA GLU A 135 -15.30 7.22 -4.22
C GLU A 135 -16.34 6.28 -4.84
N LEU A 136 -17.39 6.83 -5.44
CA LEU A 136 -18.41 6.04 -6.14
C LEU A 136 -17.81 5.29 -7.33
N LEU A 137 -16.96 5.92 -8.14
CA LEU A 137 -16.35 5.26 -9.30
C LEU A 137 -15.42 4.10 -8.91
N TYR A 138 -14.48 4.35 -7.99
CA TYR A 138 -13.38 3.42 -7.69
C TYR A 138 -13.74 2.36 -6.65
N TYR A 139 -14.72 2.62 -5.77
CA TYR A 139 -15.15 1.65 -4.75
C TYR A 139 -16.50 0.98 -5.05
N ALA A 140 -17.32 1.47 -5.99
CA ALA A 140 -18.58 0.79 -6.33
C ALA A 140 -18.37 -0.50 -7.14
N SER A 141 -17.21 -0.69 -7.78
CA SER A 141 -16.83 -1.96 -8.38
C SER A 141 -16.44 -2.99 -7.32
N LYS A 142 -17.40 -3.41 -6.50
CA LYS A 142 -17.30 -4.69 -5.76
C LYS A 142 -17.70 -5.82 -6.70
N GLY A 143 -16.70 -6.57 -7.16
CA GLY A 143 -16.83 -7.88 -7.80
C GLY A 143 -15.53 -8.64 -7.61
#